data_AF-A0A6N8VGC3-F1
#
_entry.id   AF-A0A6N8VGC3-F1
#
_cell.length_a   1.000
_cell.length_b   1.000
_cell.length_c   1.000
_cell.angle_alpha   90.00
_cell.angle_beta   90.00
_cell.angle_gamma   90.00
#
_symmetry.space_group_name_H-M   'P 1'
#
loop_
_entity.id
_entity.type
_entity.pdbx_description
1 polymer ?
#
loop_
_entity_poly.entity_id
_entity_poly.type
_entity_poly.pdbx_seq_one_letter_code
_entity_poly.pdbx_strand_id
1 'polypeptide(L)' 'MDPFTARQKRHLLDQVAEGIASPRCPRCEGPCAVIHTGPRGDVAYVRDRVLVRCSRCLRSCALEARELGG' A
#
# COMPACT_ATOMS: atom_id res chain seq x y z
N MET A 1 11.15 -2.74 -10.88
CA MET A 1 9.90 -3.01 -11.61
C MET A 1 8.84 -3.29 -10.56
N ASP A 2 7.81 -2.44 -10.44
CA ASP A 2 6.75 -2.63 -9.46
C ASP A 2 5.90 -3.88 -9.81
N PRO A 3 5.59 -4.77 -8.86
CA PRO A 3 4.89 -6.01 -9.16
C PRO A 3 3.37 -5.83 -9.36
N PHE A 4 2.87 -4.60 -9.24
CA PHE A 4 1.47 -4.20 -9.42
C PHE A 4 1.35 -3.09 -10.47
N THR A 5 0.33 -3.17 -11.32
CA THR A 5 0.00 -2.12 -12.29
C THR A 5 -0.56 -0.87 -11.57
N ALA A 6 -0.58 0.29 -12.25
CA ALA A 6 -1.15 1.52 -11.69
C ALA A 6 -2.60 1.35 -11.20
N ARG A 7 -3.44 0.64 -11.99
CA ARG A 7 -4.81 0.31 -11.61
C ARG A 7 -4.89 -0.56 -10.35
N GLN A 8 -3.99 -1.55 -10.23
CA GLN A 8 -3.92 -2.41 -9.05
C GLN A 8 -3.46 -1.66 -7.81
N LYS A 9 -2.52 -0.72 -7.96
CA LYS A 9 -2.10 0.16 -6.87
C LYS A 9 -3.24 1.06 -6.39
N ARG A 10 -4.00 1.69 -7.31
CA ARG A 10 -5.17 2.50 -6.97
C ARG A 10 -6.21 1.67 -6.20
N HIS A 11 -6.51 0.46 -6.65
CA HIS A 11 -7.46 -0.41 -5.95
C HIS A 11 -7.00 -0.82 -4.53
N LEU A 12 -5.70 -1.04 -4.32
CA LEU A 12 -5.16 -1.29 -2.97
C LEU A 12 -5.21 -0.02 -2.12
N LEU A 13 -5.00 1.14 -2.73
CA LEU A 13 -5.07 2.43 -2.08
C LEU A 13 -6.50 2.76 -1.63
N ASP A 14 -7.51 2.54 -2.46
CA ASP A 14 -8.92 2.75 -2.09
C ASP A 14 -9.30 1.90 -0.87
N GLN A 15 -8.94 0.61 -0.86
CA GLN A 15 -9.19 -0.28 0.28
C GLN A 15 -8.50 0.20 1.57
N VAL A 16 -7.27 0.69 1.47
CA VAL A 16 -6.55 1.26 2.61
C VAL A 16 -7.19 2.58 3.07
N ALA A 17 -7.66 3.42 2.14
CA ALA A 17 -8.36 4.68 2.43
C ALA A 17 -9.68 4.45 3.17
N GLU A 18 -10.41 3.41 2.78
CA GLU A 18 -11.66 2.97 3.43
C GLU A 18 -11.44 2.38 4.83
N GLY A 19 -10.18 2.24 5.28
CA GLY A 19 -9.85 1.69 6.59
C GLY A 19 -9.96 0.16 6.65
N ILE A 20 -9.89 -0.54 5.50
CA ILE A 20 -9.91 -2.00 5.47
C ILE A 20 -8.62 -2.52 6.10
N ALA A 21 -8.75 -3.19 7.24
CA ALA A 21 -7.62 -3.71 8.02
C ALA A 21 -6.78 -4.76 7.27
N SER A 22 -7.36 -5.46 6.29
CA SER A 22 -6.69 -6.49 5.49
C SER A 22 -7.16 -6.41 4.02
N PRO A 23 -6.58 -5.49 3.23
CA PRO A 23 -6.94 -5.33 1.83
C PRO A 23 -6.63 -6.61 1.05
N ARG A 24 -7.45 -6.89 0.04
CA ARG A 24 -7.26 -8.07 -0.82
C ARG A 24 -6.33 -7.77 -1.97
N CYS A 25 -5.44 -8.71 -2.25
CA CYS A 25 -4.54 -8.62 -3.39
C CYS A 25 -5.33 -8.67 -4.70
N PRO A 26 -5.23 -7.67 -5.59
CA PRO A 26 -5.98 -7.65 -6.86
C PRO A 26 -5.52 -8.69 -7.89
N ARG A 27 -4.62 -9.60 -7.51
CA ARG A 27 -4.08 -10.67 -8.39
C ARG A 27 -4.43 -12.07 -7.90
N CYS A 28 -4.32 -12.32 -6.60
CA CYS A 28 -4.53 -13.65 -6.00
C CYS A 28 -5.60 -13.65 -4.91
N GLU A 29 -6.27 -12.52 -4.69
CA GLU A 29 -7.33 -12.30 -3.70
C GLU A 29 -6.93 -12.61 -2.24
N GLY A 30 -5.67 -12.95 -2.00
CA GLY A 30 -5.13 -13.21 -0.69
C GLY A 30 -5.05 -11.96 0.17
N PRO A 31 -5.00 -12.12 1.50
CA PRO A 31 -4.89 -11.00 2.41
C PRO A 31 -3.55 -10.29 2.24
N CYS A 32 -3.57 -8.97 2.29
CA CYS A 32 -2.39 -8.13 2.30
C CYS A 32 -2.19 -7.53 3.70
N ALA A 33 -0.96 -7.59 4.18
CA ALA A 33 -0.53 -6.83 5.35
C ALA A 33 -0.32 -5.36 4.94
N VAL A 34 -0.82 -4.45 5.78
CA VAL A 34 -0.64 -3.00 5.64
C VAL A 34 0.36 -2.55 6.69
N ILE A 35 1.44 -1.92 6.27
CA ILE A 35 2.51 -1.43 7.13
C ILE A 35 2.60 0.07 6.91
N HIS A 36 2.17 0.85 7.91
CA HIS A 36 2.30 2.30 7.89
C HIS A 36 3.75 2.67 8.24
N THR A 37 4.45 3.26 7.28
CA THR A 37 5.76 3.88 7.53
C THR A 37 5.54 5.38 7.66
N GLY A 38 5.45 5.85 8.91
CA GLY A 38 5.36 7.27 9.21
C GLY A 38 6.68 8.00 8.91
N PRO A 39 6.66 9.34 8.87
CA PRO A 39 7.86 10.14 8.69
C PRO A 39 8.85 9.84 9.82
N ARG A 40 10.07 9.47 9.42
CA ARG A 40 11.20 9.32 10.34
C ARG A 40 11.76 10.71 10.61
N GLY A 41 11.79 11.13 11.89
CA GLY A 41 12.26 12.46 12.30
C GLY A 41 13.73 12.74 11.94
N ASP A 42 14.50 11.70 11.67
CA ASP A 42 15.89 11.71 11.20
C ASP A 42 16.05 11.97 9.69
N VAL A 43 14.97 11.95 8.90
CA VAL A 43 15.05 12.05 7.43
C VAL A 43 13.92 12.92 6.86
N ALA A 44 14.24 14.17 6.53
CA ALA A 44 13.29 15.19 6.08
C ALA A 44 12.52 14.87 4.77
N TYR A 45 12.92 13.85 4.02
CA TYR A 45 12.25 13.44 2.77
C TYR A 45 11.38 12.18 2.89
N VAL A 46 11.30 11.55 4.07
CA VAL A 46 10.42 10.38 4.27
C VAL A 46 8.98 10.88 4.39
N ARG A 47 8.25 10.78 3.28
CA ARG A 47 6.80 11.04 3.21
C ARG A 47 6.03 9.87 3.83
N ASP A 48 4.81 10.12 4.31
CA ASP A 48 3.86 9.08 4.69
C ASP A 48 3.68 8.09 3.55
N ARG A 49 4.18 6.88 3.76
CA ARG A 49 4.08 5.77 2.84
C ARG A 49 3.39 4.62 3.53
N VAL A 50 2.51 3.96 2.79
CA VAL A 50 1.87 2.72 3.22
C VAL A 50 2.46 1.60 2.39
N LEU A 51 3.18 0.69 3.03
CA LEU A 51 3.68 -0.51 2.39
C LEU A 51 2.61 -1.60 2.49
N VAL A 52 2.15 -2.08 1.34
CA VAL A 52 1.20 -3.20 1.26
C VAL A 52 1.94 -4.43 0.79
N ARG A 53 1.80 -5.55 1.50
CA ARG A 53 2.43 -6.83 1.15
C ARG A 53 1.43 -7.98 1.15
N CYS A 54 1.25 -8.65 0.02
CA CYS A 54 0.42 -9.85 -0.05
C CYS A 54 1.13 -11.05 0.59
N SER A 55 0.44 -11.79 1.48
CA SER A 55 0.99 -12.99 2.12
C SER A 55 1.07 -14.21 1.18
N ARG A 56 0.21 -14.27 0.14
CA ARG A 56 0.20 -15.38 -0.84
C ARG A 56 1.18 -15.14 -1.99
N CYS A 57 1.05 -13.98 -2.63
CA CYS A 57 1.86 -13.63 -3.79
C CYS A 57 3.26 -13.12 -3.41
N LEU A 58 3.51 -12.83 -2.12
CA LEU A 58 4.74 -12.21 -1.56
C LEU A 58 5.15 -10.87 -2.19
N ARG A 59 4.27 -10.30 -3.01
CA ARG A 59 4.47 -9.02 -3.68
C ARG A 59 4.20 -7.88 -2.73
N SER A 60 5.02 -6.85 -2.83
CA SER A 60 4.88 -5.61 -2.08
C SER A 60 4.77 -4.41 -3.01
N CYS A 61 3.98 -3.41 -2.65
CA CYS A 61 4.07 -2.06 -3.21
C CYS A 61 4.06 -1.02 -2.10
N ALA A 62 4.79 0.06 -2.33
CA ALA A 62 4.62 1.28 -1.56
C ALA A 62 3.52 2.12 -2.20
N LEU A 63 2.59 2.59 -1.38
CA LEU A 63 1.55 3.55 -1.72
C LEU A 63 1.92 4.88 -1.04
N GLU A 64 1.83 6.00 -1.76
CA GLU A 64 2.11 7.31 -1.19
C GLU A 64 0.82 7.95 -0.67
N ALA A 65 0.83 8.49 0.55
CA ALA A 65 -0.38 9.07 1.16
C ALA A 65 -0.92 10.30 0.41
N ARG A 66 -0.11 10.97 -0.42
CA ARG A 66 -0.59 12.01 -1.35
C ARG A 66 -1.63 11.51 -2.36
N GLU A 67 -1.72 10.20 -2.55
CA GLU A 67 -2.74 9.57 -3.38
C GLU A 67 -4.02 9.21 -2.60
N LEU A 68 -4.00 9.25 -1.26
CA LEU A 68 -5.13 8.95 -0.36
C LEU A 68 -6.01 10.17 -0.03
N GLY A 69 -5.53 11.39 -0.29
CA GLY A 69 -6.26 12.63 -0.02
C GLY A 69 -6.38 13.48 -1.28
N GLY A 70 -7.54 13.38 -1.93
CA GLY A 70 -8.05 14.34 -2.91
C GLY A 70 -9.21 15.12 -2.29
#